data_AF-A0A6L6GY71-F1
#
_entry.id   AF-A0A6L6GY71-F1
#
_cell.length_a   1.000
_cell.length_b   1.000
_cell.length_c   1.000
_cell.angle_alpha   90.00
_cell.angle_beta   90.00
_cell.angle_gamma   90.00
#
_symmetry.space_group_name_H-M   'P 1'
#
loop_
_entity.id
_entity.type
_entity.pdbx_description
1 polymer ?
#
loop_
_entity_poly.entity_id
_entity_poly.type
_entity_poly.pdbx_seq_one_letter_code
_entity_poly.pdbx_strand_id
1 'polypeptide(L)' 'MSILERPLVTARGDGKSYIYSNFNPRYSQMAITILRTYYNFCMPFNSNGEKKTPAQRLGIADKVYTWEDIIYKR' A
#
# COMPACT_ATOMS: atom_id res chain seq x y z
N MET A 1 -8.99 7.18 -12.53
CA MET A 1 -8.43 5.93 -13.11
C MET A 1 -7.56 5.30 -12.04
N SER A 2 -7.92 4.10 -11.58
CA SER A 2 -7.12 3.37 -10.61
C SER A 2 -5.77 3.00 -11.21
N ILE A 3 -4.70 3.12 -10.43
CA ILE A 3 -3.33 2.71 -10.85
C ILE A 3 -3.26 1.20 -11.17
N LEU A 4 -4.25 0.43 -10.73
CA LEU A 4 -4.36 -1.02 -10.95
C LEU A 4 -5.49 -1.40 -11.91
N GLU A 5 -6.15 -0.43 -12.54
CA GLU A 5 -7.16 -0.72 -13.56
C GLU A 5 -6.50 -1.00 -14.91
N ARG A 6 -7.02 -2.02 -15.60
CA ARG A 6 -6.66 -2.25 -17.00
C ARG A 6 -7.17 -1.06 -17.83
N PRO A 7 -6.34 -0.42 -18.67
CA PRO A 7 -6.81 0.67 -19.52
C PRO A 7 -7.89 0.16 -20.49
N LEU A 8 -9.02 0.87 -20.54
CA LEU A 8 -10.07 0.64 -21.53
C LEU A 8 -9.56 1.08 -22.90
N VAL A 9 -9.25 0.13 -23.77
CA VAL A 9 -8.93 0.41 -25.17
C VAL A 9 -10.23 0.63 -25.94
N THR A 10 -10.48 1.86 -26.37
CA THR A 10 -11.58 2.19 -27.30
C THR A 10 -10.98 2.49 -28.67
N ALA A 11 -11.65 2.05 -29.74
CA ALA A 11 -11.15 2.19 -31.11
C ALA A 11 -11.13 3.65 -31.64
N ARG A 12 -11.47 4.66 -30.82
CA ARG A 12 -11.63 6.06 -31.24
C ARG A 12 -11.00 7.09 -30.28
N GLY A 13 -10.04 6.68 -29.45
CA GLY A 13 -9.31 7.60 -28.58
C GLY A 13 -8.00 8.05 -29.21
N ASP A 14 -7.97 9.24 -29.79
CA ASP A 14 -6.78 9.91 -30.37
C ASP A 14 -5.84 10.46 -29.27
N GLY A 15 -5.56 9.62 -28.27
CA GLY A 15 -4.71 9.95 -27.13
C GLY A 15 -3.82 8.75 -26.83
N LYS A 16 -2.51 8.98 -26.69
CA LYS A 16 -1.49 7.94 -26.46
C LYS A 16 -2.00 6.93 -25.44
N SER A 17 -2.41 5.77 -25.95
CA SER A 17 -2.90 4.71 -25.11
C SER A 17 -1.69 4.14 -24.40
N TYR A 18 -1.54 4.43 -23.11
CA TYR A 18 -0.51 3.84 -22.25
C TYR A 18 -0.87 2.36 -21.96
N ILE A 19 -1.10 1.57 -23.02
CA ILE A 19 -1.36 0.12 -22.99
C ILE A 19 -0.17 -0.61 -22.36
N TYR A 20 1.01 0.02 -22.39
CA TYR A 20 2.25 -0.43 -21.79
C TYR A 20 2.52 0.11 -20.38
N SER A 21 1.55 0.75 -19.71
CA SER A 21 1.68 1.07 -18.29
C SER A 21 1.86 -0.22 -17.52
N ASN A 22 3.10 -0.51 -17.11
CA ASN A 22 3.64 -1.60 -16.30
C ASN A 22 2.61 -2.34 -15.42
N PHE A 23 1.68 -3.08 -16.02
CA PHE A 23 0.74 -3.97 -15.37
C PHE A 23 1.42 -5.30 -15.06
N ASN A 24 2.69 -5.26 -14.64
CA ASN A 24 3.31 -6.46 -14.10
C ASN A 24 2.71 -6.62 -12.70
N PRO A 25 1.82 -7.60 -12.49
CA PRO A 25 1.11 -7.77 -11.22
C PRO A 25 2.08 -7.94 -10.04
N ARG A 26 3.33 -8.33 -10.31
CA ARG A 26 4.39 -8.39 -9.30
C ARG A 26 4.68 -7.03 -8.69
N TYR A 27 4.77 -5.95 -9.47
CA TYR A 27 5.02 -4.61 -8.92
C TYR A 27 3.83 -4.09 -8.13
N SER A 28 2.60 -4.36 -8.60
CA SER A 28 1.38 -4.06 -7.85
C SER A 28 1.35 -4.80 -6.50
N GLN A 29 1.69 -6.08 -6.49
CA GLN A 29 1.79 -6.88 -5.27
C GLN A 29 2.86 -6.32 -4.32
N MET A 30 4.03 -5.94 -4.83
CA MET A 30 5.09 -5.33 -4.03
C MET A 30 4.62 -4.02 -3.39
N ALA A 31 4.01 -3.13 -4.17
CA ALA A 31 3.49 -1.85 -3.67
C ALA A 31 2.41 -2.03 -2.60
N ILE A 32 1.46 -2.94 -2.81
CA ILE A 32 0.42 -3.27 -1.82
C ILE A 32 1.05 -3.87 -0.56
N THR A 33 2.08 -4.70 -0.72
CA THR A 33 2.77 -5.30 0.43
C THR A 33 3.45 -4.23 1.27
N ILE A 34 4.13 -3.27 0.66
CA ILE A 34 4.75 -2.13 1.36
C ILE A 34 3.67 -1.28 2.06
N LEU A 35 2.56 -1.02 1.35
CA LEU A 35 1.44 -0.27 1.92
C LEU A 35 0.85 -0.99 3.14
N ARG A 36 0.67 -2.32 3.06
CA ARG A 36 0.12 -3.10 4.17
C ARG A 36 1.04 -3.07 5.39
N THR A 37 2.36 -3.17 5.20
CA THR A 37 3.31 -3.16 6.32
C THR A 37 3.34 -1.78 6.96
N TYR A 38 3.39 -0.71 6.16
CA TYR A 38 3.34 0.66 6.67
C TYR A 38 2.05 0.93 7.47
N TYR A 39 0.88 0.58 6.91
CA TYR A 39 -0.40 0.85 7.55
C TYR A 39 -0.58 0.07 8.85
N ASN A 40 -0.13 -1.18 8.90
CA ASN A 40 -0.32 -2.04 10.07
C ASN A 40 0.63 -1.73 11.23
N PHE A 41 1.86 -1.30 10.94
CA PHE A 41 2.91 -1.17 11.96
C PHE A 41 3.38 0.26 12.21
N CYS A 42 3.33 1.14 11.20
CA CYS A 42 3.89 2.49 11.29
C CYS A 42 2.84 3.58 11.47
N MET A 43 1.59 3.35 11.02
CA MET A 43 0.54 4.37 11.01
C MET A 43 -0.48 4.16 12.14
N PRO A 44 -0.31 4.78 13.33
CA PRO A 44 -1.31 4.73 14.37
C PRO A 44 -2.47 5.66 14.00
N PHE A 45 -3.70 5.17 14.16
CA PHE A 45 -4.90 5.97 13.91
C PHE A 45 -5.78 5.99 15.16
N ASN A 46 -6.49 7.09 15.35
CA ASN A 46 -7.40 7.21 16.48
C ASN A 46 -8.67 6.41 16.19
N SER A 47 -9.01 5.48 17.06
CA SER A 47 -10.30 4.80 17.06
C SER A 47 -10.69 4.55 18.50
N ASN A 48 -11.94 4.88 18.85
CA ASN A 48 -12.46 4.79 20.21
C ASN A 48 -11.57 5.48 21.27
N GLY A 49 -10.94 6.61 20.92
CA GLY A 49 -10.10 7.39 21.84
C GLY A 49 -8.67 6.87 22.01
N GLU A 50 -8.32 5.71 21.46
CA GLU A 50 -6.98 5.14 21.54
C GLU A 50 -6.21 5.26 20.22
N LYS A 51 -5.04 5.91 20.29
CA LYS A 51 -4.11 6.04 19.16
C LYS A 51 -3.19 4.81 19.12
N LYS A 52 -3.65 3.75 18.48
CA LYS A 52 -2.94 2.46 18.32
C LYS A 52 -2.88 2.07 16.84
N THR A 53 -1.87 1.31 16.46
CA THR A 53 -1.80 0.70 15.11
C THR A 53 -2.70 -0.54 15.02
N PRO A 54 -3.10 -0.98 13.81
CA PRO A 54 -3.82 -2.24 13.65
C PRO A 54 -3.10 -3.43 14.31
N ALA A 55 -1.78 -3.52 14.17
CA ALA A 55 -0.99 -4.60 14.76
C ALA A 55 -0.98 -4.57 16.29
N GLN A 56 -0.97 -3.36 16.90
CA GLN A 56 -1.08 -3.21 18.35
C GLN A 56 -2.46 -3.63 18.87
N ARG A 57 -3.54 -3.33 18.14
CA ARG A 57 -4.89 -3.74 18.54
C ARG A 57 -5.10 -5.25 18.49
N LEU A 58 -4.43 -5.92 17.56
CA LEU A 58 -4.44 -7.37 17.46
C LEU A 58 -3.50 -8.06 18.45
N GLY A 59 -2.68 -7.31 19.21
CA GLY A 59 -1.69 -7.88 20.13
C GLY A 59 -0.48 -8.51 19.43
N ILE A 60 -0.22 -8.15 18.16
CA ILE A 60 0.92 -8.66 17.37
C ILE A 60 2.18 -7.82 17.63
N ALA A 61 1.99 -6.55 17.97
CA ALA A 61 3.07 -5.59 18.20
C ALA A 61 2.84 -4.84 19.50
N ASP A 62 3.90 -4.64 20.28
CA ASP A 62 3.82 -3.88 21.54
C ASP A 62 4.00 -2.37 21.34
N LYS A 63 4.67 -1.96 20.26
CA LYS A 63 4.99 -0.56 19.95
C LYS A 63 4.62 -0.17 18.53
N VAL A 64 4.62 1.15 18.29
CA VAL A 64 4.58 1.71 16.93
C VAL A 64 5.99 1.64 16.35
N TYR A 65 6.13 1.08 15.16
CA TYR A 65 7.42 0.96 14.47
C TYR A 65 7.65 2.14 13.53
N THR A 66 8.90 2.56 13.33
CA THR A 66 9.25 3.44 12.21
C THR A 66 9.52 2.60 10.97
N TRP A 67 9.50 3.23 9.80
CA TRP A 67 9.83 2.53 8.54
C TRP A 67 11.28 2.01 8.54
N GLU A 68 12.18 2.69 9.27
CA GLU A 68 13.59 2.31 9.42
C GLU A 68 13.74 0.99 10.18
N ASP A 69 12.94 0.78 11.23
CA ASP A 69 12.93 -0.48 12.00
C ASP A 69 12.58 -1.68 11.11
N ILE A 70 11.72 -1.48 10.11
CA ILE A 70 11.25 -2.55 9.21
C ILE A 70 12.26 -2.83 8.10
N ILE A 71 12.85 -1.81 7.50
CA ILE A 71 13.76 -1.95 6.36
C ILE A 71 15.16 -2.38 6.81
N TYR A 72 15.68 -1.76 7.86
CA TYR A 72 17.08 -1.95 8.28
C TYR A 72 17.26 -3.02 9.35
N LYS A 73 16.17 -3.59 9.91
CA LYS A 73 16.18 -4.62 10.96
C LYS A 73 17.25 -4.37 12.03
N ARG A 74 17.21 -3.18 12.63
CA ARG A 74 18.17 -2.78 13.65
C ARG A 74 17.75 -3.23 15.05
#